data_AF-A0A2W7MQ32-F1
#
_entry.id   AF-A0A2W7MQ32-F1
#
_cell.length_a   1.000
_cell.length_b   1.000
_cell.length_c   1.000
_cell.angle_alpha   90.00
_cell.angle_beta   90.00
_cell.angle_gamma   90.00
#
_symmetry.space_group_name_H-M   'P 1'
#
loop_
_entity.id
_entity.type
_entity.pdbx_description
1 polymer ?
#
loop_
_entity_poly.entity_id
_entity_poly.type
_entity_poly.pdbx_seq_one_letter_code
_entity_poly.pdbx_strand_id
1 'polypeptide(L)'
;MSVSFRNGRLNAVLEDAIEVLPADALVLAIEAWAHRLQRRLAYRTLDEYELAIVEPLLAVLEPKRRLSLLRDLIGVPDTGARIVTMKWLVTYWDDLGPEEQALLSGALAEDRSDKCWLAATVLTSGSPPELLVEQLTGAAKLLNGTAEEIDSALGAELFAACIRMYRGDPQPLWWYATHHSENPAWPRIVSAIARNPDHPLFGECFVEIASFGKKGELLELVDALPEAALMQAFELLLQYKLGCNGFWRDKSWTRLLERAESAGLLDAMFEGIDAVSDGILENLTDVRNWLGEGRFAKRLLSFYPRDYNVLVNLRLFERAANSLLDSKASDRSVDPDGLAAVMRIFIGDKVEQLEAKPCRLCGTWDALTQALRRQGGDAALEARIYAGREAALERHNLLRDSHSDVSTDIPLDGWVFQIAEPSQV
;
A
#
# COMPACT_ATOMS: atom_id res chain seq x y z
N MET A 1 32.76 -13.45 -13.20
CA MET A 1 31.60 -14.31 -13.48
C MET A 1 30.58 -14.04 -12.39
N SER A 2 29.47 -13.35 -12.69
CA SER A 2 28.45 -12.97 -11.69
C SER A 2 27.38 -14.06 -11.64
N VAL A 3 27.27 -14.76 -10.51
CA VAL A 3 26.16 -15.68 -10.26
C VAL A 3 25.04 -14.87 -9.61
N SER A 4 23.94 -14.70 -10.33
CA SER A 4 22.73 -14.06 -9.81
C SER A 4 21.85 -15.12 -9.13
N PHE A 5 21.58 -14.95 -7.85
CA PHE A 5 20.67 -15.80 -7.09
C PHE A 5 19.31 -15.13 -6.98
N ARG A 6 18.23 -15.92 -6.99
CA ARG A 6 16.93 -15.45 -6.50
C ARG A 6 16.97 -15.50 -4.97
N ASN A 7 17.05 -14.33 -4.33
CA ASN A 7 17.30 -14.21 -2.89
C ASN A 7 16.34 -15.04 -2.03
N GLY A 8 15.03 -14.96 -2.27
CA GLY A 8 14.05 -15.76 -1.53
C GLY A 8 14.21 -17.28 -1.68
N ARG A 9 14.74 -17.76 -2.82
CA ARG A 9 15.05 -19.20 -2.98
C ARG A 9 16.32 -19.60 -2.24
N LEU A 10 17.32 -18.72 -2.18
CA LEU A 10 18.53 -18.98 -1.40
C LEU A 10 18.18 -19.04 0.09
N ASN A 11 17.33 -18.13 0.58
CA ASN A 11 16.88 -18.15 1.96
C ASN A 11 16.15 -19.46 2.29
N ALA A 12 15.13 -19.83 1.50
CA ALA A 12 14.37 -21.07 1.71
C ALA A 12 15.25 -22.33 1.71
N VAL A 13 16.24 -22.42 0.82
CA VAL A 13 17.18 -23.57 0.79
C VAL A 13 18.05 -23.61 2.05
N LEU A 14 18.41 -22.46 2.62
CA LEU A 14 19.17 -22.41 3.87
C LEU A 14 18.31 -22.77 5.07
N GLU A 15 17.05 -22.31 5.12
CA GLU A 15 16.07 -22.72 6.12
C GLU A 15 15.87 -24.24 6.10
N ASP A 16 15.58 -24.83 4.92
CA ASP A 16 15.46 -26.29 4.74
C ASP A 16 16.74 -27.03 5.18
N ALA A 17 17.91 -26.45 4.90
CA ALA A 17 19.18 -27.05 5.28
C ALA A 17 19.41 -27.02 6.80
N ILE A 18 19.03 -25.94 7.48
CA ILE A 18 19.12 -25.80 8.94
C ILE A 18 18.26 -26.86 9.65
N GLU A 19 17.09 -27.20 9.10
CA GLU A 19 16.22 -28.22 9.67
C GLU A 19 16.75 -29.66 9.54
N VAL A 20 17.50 -29.94 8.47
CA VAL A 20 17.85 -31.33 8.09
C VAL A 20 19.32 -31.67 8.31
N LEU A 21 20.23 -30.69 8.24
CA LEU A 21 21.66 -30.90 8.37
C LEU A 21 22.17 -30.59 9.78
N PRO A 22 23.22 -31.27 10.25
CA PRO A 22 23.84 -30.92 11.52
C PRO A 22 24.52 -29.54 11.43
N ALA A 23 24.46 -28.77 12.52
CA ALA A 23 24.92 -27.38 12.55
C ALA A 23 26.39 -27.21 12.10
N ASP A 24 27.26 -28.16 12.46
CA ASP A 24 28.68 -28.15 12.08
C ASP A 24 28.91 -28.14 10.57
N ALA A 25 28.02 -28.76 9.79
CA ALA A 25 28.07 -28.77 8.33
C ALA A 25 27.69 -27.41 7.72
N LEU A 26 26.96 -26.57 8.45
CA LEU A 26 26.42 -25.30 7.95
C LEU A 26 27.26 -24.08 8.33
N VAL A 27 28.11 -24.21 9.35
CA VAL A 27 28.98 -23.14 9.88
C VAL A 27 29.61 -22.29 8.77
N LEU A 28 30.35 -22.90 7.85
CA LEU A 28 31.10 -22.17 6.82
C LEU A 28 30.17 -21.45 5.82
N ALA A 29 28.99 -22.00 5.57
CA ALA A 29 28.01 -21.40 4.67
C ALA A 29 27.39 -20.15 5.30
N ILE A 30 27.03 -20.21 6.59
CA ILE A 30 26.46 -19.07 7.32
C ILE A 30 27.50 -17.94 7.49
N GLU A 31 28.75 -18.27 7.81
CA GLU A 31 29.85 -17.27 7.86
C GLU A 31 30.09 -16.62 6.49
N ALA A 32 30.08 -17.41 5.42
CA ALA A 32 30.23 -16.90 4.06
C ALA A 32 29.07 -15.98 3.67
N TRP A 33 27.84 -16.26 4.13
CA TRP A 33 26.69 -15.38 3.94
C TRP A 33 26.89 -14.06 4.68
N ALA A 34 27.26 -14.07 5.96
CA ALA A 34 27.49 -12.84 6.73
C ALA A 34 28.52 -11.92 6.06
N HIS A 35 29.66 -12.48 5.66
CA HIS A 35 30.68 -11.71 4.94
C HIS A 35 30.23 -11.27 3.54
N ARG A 36 29.34 -12.03 2.88
CA ARG A 36 28.77 -11.64 1.59
C ARG A 36 27.87 -10.41 1.73
N LEU A 37 27.08 -10.31 2.79
CA LEU A 37 26.21 -9.14 3.01
C LEU A 37 27.05 -7.86 3.12
N GLN A 38 28.07 -7.87 3.97
CA GLN A 38 28.99 -6.74 4.13
C GLN A 38 29.61 -6.27 2.80
N ARG A 39 30.04 -7.22 1.97
CA ARG A 39 30.61 -6.90 0.65
C ARG A 39 29.58 -6.30 -0.30
N ARG A 40 28.31 -6.74 -0.26
CA ARG A 40 27.29 -6.30 -1.21
C ARG A 40 26.68 -4.94 -0.88
N LEU A 41 26.65 -4.55 0.40
CA LEU A 41 26.15 -3.25 0.85
C LEU A 41 26.90 -2.07 0.22
N ALA A 42 28.17 -2.26 -0.16
CA ALA A 42 28.94 -1.25 -0.87
C ALA A 42 28.45 -0.96 -2.31
N TYR A 43 27.69 -1.88 -2.91
CA TYR A 43 27.33 -1.82 -4.34
C TYR A 43 25.83 -1.65 -4.59
N ARG A 44 24.97 -1.97 -3.60
CA ARG A 44 23.51 -1.87 -3.72
C ARG A 44 22.79 -2.02 -2.39
N THR A 45 21.54 -1.58 -2.35
CA THR A 45 20.57 -1.97 -1.32
C THR A 45 20.29 -3.48 -1.38
N LEU A 46 20.21 -4.11 -0.21
CA LEU A 46 19.84 -5.52 -0.06
C LEU A 46 18.36 -5.61 0.32
N ASP A 47 17.69 -6.67 -0.13
CA ASP A 47 16.31 -6.93 0.30
C ASP A 47 16.27 -7.64 1.65
N GLU A 48 15.07 -7.72 2.25
CA GLU A 48 14.89 -8.37 3.54
C GLU A 48 15.34 -9.84 3.56
N TYR A 49 15.16 -10.56 2.45
CA TYR A 49 15.53 -11.98 2.37
C TYR A 49 17.04 -12.18 2.43
N GLU A 50 17.82 -11.26 1.86
CA GLU A 50 19.26 -11.30 2.02
C GLU A 50 19.71 -10.94 3.43
N LEU A 51 19.03 -9.99 4.06
CA LEU A 51 19.36 -9.49 5.39
C LEU A 51 18.84 -10.38 6.54
N ALA A 52 17.99 -11.39 6.24
CA ALA A 52 17.45 -12.37 7.17
C ALA A 52 18.48 -13.41 7.65
N ILE A 53 19.62 -12.95 8.18
CA ILE A 53 20.74 -13.80 8.59
C ILE A 53 20.79 -14.09 10.10
N VAL A 54 20.11 -13.27 10.92
CA VAL A 54 20.20 -13.37 12.38
C VAL A 54 19.70 -14.72 12.89
N GLU A 55 18.54 -15.19 12.44
CA GLU A 55 18.02 -16.51 12.83
C GLU A 55 18.98 -17.65 12.44
N PRO A 56 19.48 -17.73 11.19
CA PRO A 56 20.55 -18.67 10.84
C PRO A 56 21.80 -18.60 11.72
N LEU A 57 22.24 -17.39 12.12
CA LEU A 57 23.37 -17.22 13.02
C LEU A 57 23.07 -17.80 14.42
N LEU A 58 21.86 -17.58 14.93
CA LEU A 58 21.44 -18.08 16.24
C LEU A 58 21.34 -19.61 16.25
N ALA A 59 20.80 -20.19 15.17
CA ALA A 59 20.57 -21.63 15.06
C ALA A 59 21.85 -22.46 14.86
N VAL A 60 22.85 -21.90 14.17
CA VAL A 60 24.02 -22.67 13.71
C VAL A 60 25.31 -22.36 14.49
N LEU A 61 25.50 -21.12 14.94
CA LEU A 61 26.77 -20.69 15.51
C LEU A 61 26.74 -20.58 17.04
N GLU A 62 27.79 -21.09 17.66
CA GLU A 62 28.07 -20.88 19.08
C GLU A 62 28.26 -19.38 19.40
N PRO A 63 27.85 -18.90 20.60
CA PRO A 63 27.79 -17.47 20.94
C PRO A 63 29.09 -16.68 20.64
N LYS A 64 30.25 -17.28 20.91
CA LYS A 64 31.54 -16.62 20.68
C LYS A 64 31.83 -16.31 19.21
N ARG A 65 31.43 -17.20 18.29
CA ARG A 65 31.60 -16.99 16.83
C ARG A 65 30.55 -16.04 16.29
N ARG A 66 29.33 -16.18 16.79
CA ARG A 66 28.20 -15.31 16.47
C ARG A 66 28.49 -13.86 16.82
N LEU A 67 29.02 -13.59 18.01
CA LEU A 67 29.31 -12.23 18.49
C LEU A 67 30.19 -11.41 17.53
N SER A 68 31.23 -12.00 16.95
CA SER A 68 32.10 -11.27 16.02
C SER A 68 31.36 -10.87 14.75
N LEU A 69 30.49 -11.74 14.22
CA LEU A 69 29.71 -11.46 13.02
C LEU A 69 28.58 -10.46 13.28
N LEU A 70 27.94 -10.55 14.45
CA LEU A 70 26.92 -9.58 14.85
C LEU A 70 27.52 -8.17 15.02
N ARG A 71 28.71 -8.06 15.61
CA ARG A 71 29.42 -6.76 15.70
C ARG A 71 29.67 -6.16 14.34
N ASP A 72 30.09 -7.02 13.42
CA ASP A 72 30.38 -6.73 12.03
C ASP A 72 29.13 -6.31 11.23
N LEU A 73 27.98 -6.92 11.49
CA LEU A 73 26.69 -6.60 10.86
C LEU A 73 26.06 -5.32 11.42
N ILE A 74 26.13 -5.10 12.73
CA ILE A 74 25.65 -3.86 13.37
C ILE A 74 26.56 -2.67 13.02
N GLY A 75 27.84 -2.92 12.81
CA GLY A 75 28.85 -1.90 12.49
C GLY A 75 28.80 -1.38 11.05
N VAL A 76 28.02 -1.98 10.15
CA VAL A 76 27.92 -1.50 8.75
C VAL A 76 27.34 -0.08 8.71
N PRO A 77 27.83 0.83 7.84
CA PRO A 77 27.26 2.17 7.73
C PRO A 77 25.79 2.23 7.29
N ASP A 78 25.29 1.22 6.56
CA ASP A 78 23.95 1.23 5.98
C ASP A 78 22.84 1.14 7.05
N THR A 79 22.00 2.16 7.14
CA THR A 79 20.90 2.23 8.11
C THR A 79 19.87 1.12 7.90
N GLY A 80 19.58 0.75 6.65
CA GLY A 80 18.61 -0.31 6.34
C GLY A 80 19.09 -1.68 6.83
N ALA A 81 20.34 -2.01 6.55
CA ALA A 81 20.95 -3.25 7.03
C ALA A 81 20.99 -3.32 8.57
N ARG A 82 21.30 -2.20 9.23
CA ARG A 82 21.27 -2.10 10.70
C ARG A 82 19.87 -2.34 11.25
N ILE A 83 18.86 -1.67 10.70
CA ILE A 83 17.47 -1.80 11.16
C ILE A 83 16.98 -3.24 11.01
N VAL A 84 17.24 -3.91 9.88
CA VAL A 84 16.85 -5.31 9.72
C VAL A 84 17.59 -6.22 10.71
N THR A 85 18.89 -5.99 10.89
CA THR A 85 19.69 -6.76 11.87
C THR A 85 19.15 -6.55 13.29
N MET A 86 18.88 -5.31 13.68
CA MET A 86 18.35 -4.95 15.00
C MET A 86 16.95 -5.51 15.22
N LYS A 87 16.06 -5.40 14.22
CA LYS A 87 14.71 -5.97 14.25
C LYS A 87 14.78 -7.43 14.69
N TRP A 88 15.60 -8.24 14.02
CA TRP A 88 15.72 -9.66 14.35
C TRP A 88 16.41 -9.91 15.70
N LEU A 89 17.44 -9.15 16.06
CA LEU A 89 18.08 -9.29 17.37
C LEU A 89 17.13 -8.95 18.53
N VAL A 90 16.25 -7.97 18.33
CA VAL A 90 15.20 -7.63 19.30
C VAL A 90 14.15 -8.73 19.37
N THR A 91 13.74 -9.30 18.23
CA THR A 91 12.82 -10.45 18.19
C THR A 91 13.35 -11.66 18.97
N TYR A 92 14.65 -11.96 18.85
CA TYR A 92 15.29 -13.10 19.51
C TYR A 92 16.08 -12.70 20.77
N TRP A 93 15.66 -11.62 21.45
CA TRP A 93 16.41 -11.04 22.57
C TRP A 93 16.78 -12.05 23.67
N ASP A 94 15.86 -12.97 23.98
CA ASP A 94 16.04 -13.98 25.03
C ASP A 94 17.01 -15.11 24.63
N ASP A 95 17.32 -15.26 23.33
CA ASP A 95 18.30 -16.22 22.80
C ASP A 95 19.72 -15.62 22.70
N LEU A 96 19.86 -14.32 23.01
CA LEU A 96 21.13 -13.61 23.01
C LEU A 96 21.90 -13.84 24.31
N GLY A 97 23.21 -14.02 24.20
CA GLY A 97 24.11 -14.02 25.35
C GLY A 97 24.32 -12.59 25.89
N PRO A 98 24.80 -12.44 27.14
CA PRO A 98 25.01 -11.12 27.75
C PRO A 98 25.91 -10.17 26.94
N GLU A 99 26.93 -10.70 26.26
CA GLU A 99 27.83 -9.89 25.42
C GLU A 99 27.14 -9.38 24.15
N GLU A 100 26.17 -10.11 23.62
CA GLU A 100 25.41 -9.74 22.41
C GLU A 100 24.29 -8.75 22.76
N GLN A 101 23.64 -8.95 23.90
CA GLN A 101 22.72 -7.97 24.48
C GLN A 101 23.44 -6.63 24.76
N ALA A 102 24.65 -6.69 25.33
CA ALA A 102 25.48 -5.51 25.54
C ALA A 102 25.92 -4.84 24.23
N LEU A 103 26.20 -5.62 23.19
CA LEU A 103 26.50 -5.09 21.85
C LEU A 103 25.31 -4.30 21.29
N LEU A 104 24.08 -4.83 21.39
CA LEU A 104 22.88 -4.13 20.92
C LEU A 104 22.60 -2.85 21.73
N SER A 105 22.69 -2.93 23.05
CA SER A 105 22.55 -1.78 23.95
C SER A 105 23.60 -0.70 23.64
N GLY A 106 24.85 -1.09 23.42
CA GLY A 106 25.93 -0.18 23.03
C GLY A 106 25.65 0.52 21.70
N ALA A 107 25.19 -0.22 20.69
CA ALA A 107 24.86 0.34 19.37
C ALA A 107 23.73 1.38 19.41
N LEU A 108 22.79 1.25 20.34
CA LEU A 108 21.72 2.23 20.59
C LEU A 108 22.21 3.48 21.32
N ALA A 109 23.32 3.39 22.05
CA ALA A 109 23.90 4.51 22.82
C ALA A 109 24.90 5.35 22.00
N GLU A 110 25.29 4.89 20.81
CA GLU A 110 26.21 5.62 19.95
C GLU A 110 25.59 6.92 19.41
N ASP A 111 26.40 7.99 19.36
CA ASP A 111 25.98 9.23 18.71
C ASP A 111 26.17 9.10 17.20
N ARG A 112 25.05 8.85 16.51
CA ARG A 112 24.98 8.60 15.07
C ARG A 112 23.77 9.32 14.46
N SER A 113 23.85 9.59 13.16
CA SER A 113 22.81 10.32 12.44
C SER A 113 21.49 9.55 12.37
N ASP A 114 21.53 8.22 12.29
CA ASP A 114 20.38 7.34 12.14
C ASP A 114 19.79 6.84 13.47
N LYS A 115 20.19 7.42 14.61
CA LYS A 115 19.80 6.96 15.96
C LYS A 115 18.28 6.88 16.17
N CYS A 116 17.50 7.82 15.60
CA CYS A 116 16.05 7.81 15.72
C CYS A 116 15.44 6.59 15.05
N TRP A 117 15.98 6.15 13.91
CA TRP A 117 15.49 4.98 13.21
C TRP A 117 15.81 3.68 13.95
N LEU A 118 17.01 3.58 14.53
CA LEU A 118 17.39 2.41 15.35
C LEU A 118 16.54 2.32 16.61
N ALA A 119 16.29 3.45 17.28
CA ALA A 119 15.41 3.52 18.44
C ALA A 119 13.97 3.15 18.06
N ALA A 120 13.46 3.67 16.94
CA ALA A 120 12.13 3.33 16.43
C ALA A 120 11.98 1.82 16.17
N THR A 121 12.98 1.18 15.54
CA THR A 121 12.97 -0.28 15.32
C THR A 121 12.78 -1.08 16.61
N VAL A 122 13.41 -0.66 17.70
CA VAL A 122 13.24 -1.30 19.01
C VAL A 122 11.84 -1.04 19.54
N LEU A 123 11.42 0.24 19.61
CA LEU A 123 10.17 0.66 20.23
C LEU A 123 8.92 0.15 19.48
N THR A 124 9.05 -0.12 18.18
CA THR A 124 8.02 -0.72 17.33
C THR A 124 8.17 -2.22 17.13
N SER A 125 9.11 -2.89 17.78
CA SER A 125 9.17 -4.35 17.72
C SER A 125 7.95 -4.98 18.42
N GLY A 126 7.58 -6.22 18.03
CA GLY A 126 6.41 -6.92 18.56
C GLY A 126 6.40 -7.07 20.09
N SER A 127 7.56 -7.36 20.66
CA SER A 127 7.79 -7.54 22.10
C SER A 127 9.10 -6.85 22.49
N PRO A 128 9.11 -5.52 22.66
CA PRO A 128 10.34 -4.78 22.93
C PRO A 128 10.88 -5.11 24.33
N PRO A 129 12.16 -5.48 24.48
CA PRO A 129 12.75 -5.77 25.78
C PRO A 129 12.69 -4.56 26.71
N GLU A 130 12.15 -4.75 27.93
CA GLU A 130 11.98 -3.67 28.91
C GLU A 130 13.27 -2.89 29.18
N LEU A 131 14.42 -3.58 29.20
CA LEU A 131 15.75 -2.97 29.37
C LEU A 131 16.07 -1.96 28.27
N LEU A 132 15.75 -2.28 27.01
CA LEU A 132 16.01 -1.38 25.89
C LEU A 132 14.99 -0.23 25.86
N VAL A 133 13.73 -0.50 26.21
CA VAL A 133 12.72 0.55 26.36
C VAL A 133 13.14 1.54 27.45
N GLU A 134 13.58 1.06 28.61
CA GLU A 134 14.07 1.90 29.70
C GLU A 134 15.31 2.72 29.27
N GLN A 135 16.26 2.11 28.57
CA GLN A 135 17.42 2.82 28.03
C GLN A 135 17.03 3.96 27.09
N LEU A 136 16.06 3.74 26.20
CA LEU A 136 15.66 4.70 25.18
C LEU A 136 14.74 5.81 25.71
N THR A 137 13.97 5.52 26.76
CA THR A 137 12.84 6.37 27.17
C THR A 137 12.91 6.83 28.63
N GLY A 138 13.78 6.22 29.44
CA GLY A 138 13.81 6.38 30.89
C GLY A 138 12.65 5.67 31.63
N ALA A 139 11.78 4.95 30.92
CA ALA A 139 10.62 4.28 31.51
C ALA A 139 10.31 2.95 30.83
N ALA A 140 10.70 1.84 31.48
CA ALA A 140 10.54 0.45 30.99
C ALA A 140 9.12 0.12 30.47
N LYS A 141 8.08 0.75 31.05
CA LYS A 141 6.67 0.47 30.75
C LYS A 141 5.97 1.59 29.99
N LEU A 142 6.72 2.51 29.36
CA LEU A 142 6.16 3.66 28.64
C LEU A 142 5.08 3.25 27.62
N LEU A 143 5.30 2.15 26.88
CA LEU A 143 4.38 1.70 25.82
C LEU A 143 3.00 1.23 26.33
N ASN A 144 2.83 1.06 27.64
CA ASN A 144 1.53 0.79 28.28
C ASN A 144 0.71 2.06 28.55
N GLY A 145 1.32 3.25 28.45
CA GLY A 145 0.69 4.56 28.68
C GLY A 145 -0.21 5.01 27.53
N THR A 146 -0.82 6.19 27.63
CA THR A 146 -1.66 6.77 26.57
C THR A 146 -0.82 7.22 25.36
N ALA A 147 -1.48 7.55 24.25
CA ALA A 147 -0.77 8.05 23.07
C ALA A 147 -0.05 9.39 23.38
N GLU A 148 -0.70 10.23 24.18
CA GLU A 148 -0.18 11.53 24.62
C GLU A 148 1.02 11.39 25.56
N GLU A 149 0.97 10.42 26.49
CA GLU A 149 2.10 10.11 27.38
C GLU A 149 3.32 9.63 26.58
N ILE A 150 3.09 8.77 25.58
CA ILE A 150 4.16 8.22 24.73
C ILE A 150 4.73 9.32 23.82
N ASP A 151 3.90 10.09 23.15
CA ASP A 151 4.32 11.23 22.31
C ASP A 151 5.16 12.23 23.12
N SER A 152 4.65 12.66 24.28
CA SER A 152 5.37 13.60 25.14
C SER A 152 6.71 13.06 25.63
N ALA A 153 6.84 11.76 25.88
CA ALA A 153 8.07 11.16 26.38
C ALA A 153 9.11 10.93 25.28
N LEU A 154 8.68 10.54 24.08
CA LEU A 154 9.58 10.30 22.94
C LEU A 154 10.00 11.61 22.26
N GLY A 155 9.15 12.64 22.31
CA GLY A 155 9.34 13.87 21.56
C GLY A 155 9.01 13.70 20.07
N ALA A 156 8.76 14.82 19.39
CA ALA A 156 8.18 14.84 18.05
C ALA A 156 8.96 14.03 17.00
N GLU A 157 10.29 14.08 17.04
CA GLU A 157 11.14 13.42 16.04
C GLU A 157 11.09 11.89 16.18
N LEU A 158 11.35 11.36 17.38
CA LEU A 158 11.35 9.92 17.62
C LEU A 158 9.92 9.35 17.55
N PHE A 159 8.91 10.06 18.04
CA PHE A 159 7.52 9.64 17.93
C PHE A 159 7.10 9.51 16.45
N ALA A 160 7.43 10.49 15.61
CA ALA A 160 7.19 10.42 14.17
C ALA A 160 7.95 9.26 13.52
N ALA A 161 9.23 9.05 13.86
CA ALA A 161 10.01 7.91 13.36
C ALA A 161 9.36 6.56 13.74
N CYS A 162 8.81 6.41 14.94
CA CYS A 162 8.10 5.21 15.35
C CYS A 162 6.78 5.01 14.57
N ILE A 163 5.98 6.06 14.36
CA ILE A 163 4.77 5.96 13.53
C ILE A 163 5.12 5.52 12.12
N ARG A 164 6.15 6.13 11.52
CA ARG A 164 6.66 5.83 10.18
C ARG A 164 7.22 4.41 10.06
N MET A 165 8.00 3.98 11.05
CA MET A 165 8.51 2.60 11.16
C MET A 165 7.37 1.59 11.23
N TYR A 166 6.34 1.85 12.07
CA TYR A 166 5.17 0.98 12.19
C TYR A 166 4.31 0.97 10.92
N ARG A 167 4.17 2.10 10.23
CA ARG A 167 3.43 2.16 8.96
C ARG A 167 4.18 1.54 7.78
N GLY A 168 5.52 1.58 7.81
CA GLY A 168 6.37 1.19 6.70
C GLY A 168 6.65 2.30 5.69
N ASP A 169 6.35 3.55 6.02
CA ASP A 169 6.53 4.70 5.13
C ASP A 169 7.44 5.76 5.75
N PRO A 170 8.33 6.41 4.98
CA PRO A 170 8.55 6.21 3.55
C PRO A 170 9.36 4.95 3.23
N GLN A 171 9.44 4.60 1.93
CA GLN A 171 10.37 3.56 1.47
C GLN A 171 11.81 3.93 1.88
N PRO A 172 12.64 2.97 2.31
CA PRO A 172 12.50 1.51 2.15
C PRO A 172 11.89 0.76 3.36
N LEU A 173 11.26 1.45 4.32
CA LEU A 173 10.79 0.82 5.57
C LEU A 173 9.82 -0.35 5.31
N TRP A 174 8.89 -0.19 4.35
CA TRP A 174 7.99 -1.26 3.94
C TRP A 174 8.75 -2.49 3.44
N TRP A 175 9.75 -2.29 2.58
CA TRP A 175 10.56 -3.38 1.99
C TRP A 175 11.40 -4.14 3.00
N TYR A 176 11.65 -3.56 4.19
CA TYR A 176 12.34 -4.22 5.29
C TYR A 176 11.40 -4.93 6.28
N ALA A 177 10.10 -4.94 5.98
CA ALA A 177 9.04 -5.54 6.80
C ALA A 177 9.09 -5.13 8.27
N THR A 178 9.45 -3.88 8.57
CA THR A 178 9.40 -3.33 9.94
C THR A 178 7.99 -2.88 10.35
N HIS A 179 7.08 -2.85 9.38
CA HIS A 179 5.71 -2.35 9.51
C HIS A 179 4.78 -3.35 10.20
N HIS A 180 3.67 -2.83 10.73
CA HIS A 180 2.56 -3.56 11.33
C HIS A 180 2.99 -4.66 12.29
N SER A 181 4.03 -4.38 13.09
CA SER A 181 4.50 -5.26 14.15
C SER A 181 3.33 -5.72 15.03
N GLU A 182 3.45 -6.90 15.63
CA GLU A 182 2.43 -7.45 16.54
C GLU A 182 2.31 -6.70 17.88
N ASN A 183 3.01 -5.56 18.04
CA ASN A 183 2.97 -4.75 19.25
C ASN A 183 1.62 -4.04 19.38
N PRO A 184 0.85 -4.30 20.45
CA PRO A 184 -0.51 -3.76 20.60
C PRO A 184 -0.54 -2.25 20.90
N ALA A 185 0.59 -1.63 21.27
CA ALA A 185 0.65 -0.20 21.53
C ALA A 185 0.40 0.63 20.26
N TRP A 186 1.02 0.27 19.15
CA TRP A 186 1.02 1.08 17.94
C TRP A 186 -0.32 1.19 17.22
N PRO A 187 -1.12 0.12 17.04
CA PRO A 187 -2.49 0.26 16.54
C PRO A 187 -3.33 1.21 17.40
N ARG A 188 -3.18 1.16 18.73
CA ARG A 188 -3.89 2.04 19.66
C ARG A 188 -3.43 3.49 19.54
N ILE A 189 -2.13 3.73 19.44
CA ILE A 189 -1.55 5.07 19.27
C ILE A 189 -2.01 5.67 17.94
N VAL A 190 -1.87 4.94 16.83
CA VAL A 190 -2.34 5.37 15.50
C VAL A 190 -3.81 5.75 15.55
N SER A 191 -4.66 4.90 16.15
CA SER A 191 -6.09 5.16 16.27
C SER A 191 -6.39 6.41 17.12
N ALA A 192 -5.61 6.68 18.18
CA ALA A 192 -5.76 7.89 18.99
C ALA A 192 -5.34 9.16 18.24
N ILE A 193 -4.19 9.14 17.57
CA ILE A 193 -3.71 10.26 16.76
C ILE A 193 -4.65 10.55 15.59
N ALA A 194 -5.17 9.51 14.92
CA ALA A 194 -6.14 9.66 13.85
C ALA A 194 -7.44 10.36 14.30
N ARG A 195 -7.77 10.36 15.60
CA ARG A 195 -8.94 11.09 16.15
C ARG A 195 -8.62 12.56 16.49
N ASN A 196 -7.36 12.98 16.43
CA ASN A 196 -6.93 14.32 16.76
C ASN A 196 -6.46 15.07 15.50
N PRO A 197 -7.35 15.84 14.83
CA PRO A 197 -7.01 16.54 13.58
C PRO A 197 -5.95 17.65 13.74
N ASP A 198 -5.73 18.13 14.96
CA ASP A 198 -4.72 19.15 15.26
C ASP A 198 -3.32 18.54 15.45
N HIS A 199 -3.21 17.21 15.54
CA HIS A 199 -1.92 16.55 15.71
C HIS A 199 -1.11 16.57 14.39
N PRO A 200 0.20 16.88 14.41
CA PRO A 200 1.02 16.94 13.18
C PRO A 200 1.01 15.66 12.33
N LEU A 201 0.87 14.49 12.98
CA LEU A 201 0.79 13.18 12.33
C LEU A 201 -0.65 12.71 12.05
N PHE A 202 -1.66 13.60 12.14
CA PHE A 202 -3.05 13.24 11.87
C PHE A 202 -3.24 12.59 10.49
N GLY A 203 -2.72 13.22 9.43
CA GLY A 203 -2.90 12.73 8.06
C GLY A 203 -2.29 11.34 7.84
N GLU A 204 -1.07 11.15 8.37
CA GLU A 204 -0.36 9.88 8.39
C GLU A 204 -1.19 8.77 9.06
N CYS A 205 -1.69 9.01 10.27
CA CYS A 205 -2.47 8.04 11.03
C CYS A 205 -3.90 7.83 10.47
N PHE A 206 -4.51 8.87 9.89
CA PHE A 206 -5.84 8.76 9.29
C PHE A 206 -5.81 7.84 8.05
N VAL A 207 -4.83 8.03 7.16
CA VAL A 207 -4.64 7.18 5.97
C VAL A 207 -4.29 5.75 6.37
N GLU A 208 -3.53 5.57 7.44
CA GLU A 208 -3.24 4.25 8.01
C GLU A 208 -4.52 3.51 8.41
N ILE A 209 -5.45 4.16 9.12
CA ILE A 209 -6.77 3.59 9.44
C ILE A 209 -7.61 3.33 8.18
N ALA A 210 -7.54 4.20 7.17
CA ALA A 210 -8.26 3.99 5.92
C ALA A 210 -7.76 2.73 5.17
N SER A 211 -6.46 2.49 5.22
CA SER A 211 -5.77 1.40 4.55
C SER A 211 -5.93 0.08 5.30
N PHE A 212 -5.44 0.03 6.54
CA PHE A 212 -5.26 -1.20 7.31
C PHE A 212 -6.17 -1.30 8.54
N GLY A 213 -6.91 -0.24 8.86
CA GLY A 213 -7.85 -0.23 9.98
C GLY A 213 -8.91 -1.34 9.88
N LYS A 214 -9.33 -1.82 11.05
CA LYS A 214 -10.30 -2.92 11.17
C LYS A 214 -11.62 -2.55 10.50
N LYS A 215 -12.42 -3.55 10.13
CA LYS A 215 -13.74 -3.32 9.53
C LYS A 215 -14.60 -2.46 10.48
N GLY A 216 -15.00 -1.28 10.00
CA GLY A 216 -15.80 -0.32 10.78
C GLY A 216 -14.98 0.77 11.46
N GLU A 217 -13.67 0.62 11.63
CA GLU A 217 -12.85 1.58 12.36
C GLU A 217 -12.80 2.96 11.67
N LEU A 218 -12.62 2.99 10.35
CA LEU A 218 -12.70 4.25 9.59
C LEU A 218 -14.08 4.92 9.70
N LEU A 219 -15.17 4.12 9.80
CA LEU A 219 -16.51 4.68 9.97
C LEU A 219 -16.66 5.34 11.34
N GLU A 220 -16.23 4.67 12.41
CA GLU A 220 -16.22 5.23 13.77
C GLU A 220 -15.36 6.48 13.87
N LEU A 221 -14.21 6.48 13.18
CA LEU A 221 -13.34 7.63 13.11
C LEU A 221 -14.02 8.81 12.41
N VAL A 222 -14.59 8.58 11.23
CA VAL A 222 -15.37 9.59 10.50
C VAL A 222 -16.55 10.10 11.34
N ASP A 223 -17.15 9.28 12.20
CA ASP A 223 -18.21 9.72 13.11
C ASP A 223 -17.70 10.65 14.22
N ALA A 224 -16.49 10.39 14.74
CA ALA A 224 -15.93 11.11 15.87
C ALA A 224 -15.27 12.45 15.51
N LEU A 225 -14.89 12.67 14.24
CA LEU A 225 -14.18 13.89 13.83
C LEU A 225 -15.01 15.17 14.06
N PRO A 226 -14.41 16.30 14.43
CA PRO A 226 -15.10 17.59 14.45
C PRO A 226 -15.49 18.03 13.03
N GLU A 227 -16.56 18.82 12.91
CA GLU A 227 -17.04 19.31 11.60
C GLU A 227 -15.97 20.09 10.82
N ALA A 228 -15.13 20.85 11.53
CA ALA A 228 -14.03 21.62 10.95
C ALA A 228 -12.97 20.74 10.26
N ALA A 229 -12.87 19.46 10.63
CA ALA A 229 -11.89 18.52 10.06
C ALA A 229 -12.46 17.68 8.89
N LEU A 230 -13.75 17.82 8.56
CA LEU A 230 -14.39 16.98 7.53
C LEU A 230 -13.75 17.17 6.14
N MET A 231 -13.40 18.40 5.77
CA MET A 231 -12.76 18.67 4.47
C MET A 231 -11.35 18.07 4.42
N GLN A 232 -10.56 18.26 5.47
CA GLN A 232 -9.22 17.67 5.56
C GLN A 232 -9.28 16.13 5.47
N ALA A 233 -10.20 15.48 6.20
CA ALA A 233 -10.41 14.04 6.13
C ALA A 233 -10.86 13.57 4.73
N PHE A 234 -11.72 14.35 4.07
CA PHE A 234 -12.16 14.09 2.70
C PHE A 234 -10.99 14.16 1.71
N GLU A 235 -10.18 15.20 1.78
CA GLU A 235 -9.02 15.38 0.89
C GLU A 235 -8.02 14.23 1.06
N LEU A 236 -7.69 13.86 2.30
CA LEU A 236 -6.83 12.71 2.61
C LEU A 236 -7.40 11.40 2.04
N LEU A 237 -8.69 11.15 2.25
CA LEU A 237 -9.33 9.92 1.79
C LEU A 237 -9.44 9.86 0.26
N LEU A 238 -9.68 11.01 -0.40
CA LEU A 238 -9.74 11.11 -1.85
C LEU A 238 -8.37 10.89 -2.50
N GLN A 239 -7.32 11.51 -1.97
CA GLN A 239 -5.94 11.30 -2.44
C GLN A 239 -5.50 9.85 -2.25
N TYR A 240 -5.75 9.27 -1.07
CA TYR A 240 -5.51 7.86 -0.83
C TYR A 240 -6.28 6.98 -1.82
N LYS A 241 -7.56 7.27 -2.07
CA LYS A 241 -8.39 6.49 -2.98
C LYS A 241 -7.92 6.57 -4.44
N LEU A 242 -7.38 7.71 -4.86
CA LEU A 242 -6.78 7.92 -6.18
C LEU A 242 -5.52 7.06 -6.36
N GLY A 243 -4.70 6.93 -5.30
CA GLY A 243 -3.49 6.11 -5.30
C GLY A 243 -3.74 4.60 -5.23
N CYS A 244 -4.94 4.11 -4.87
CA CYS A 244 -5.19 2.68 -4.63
C CYS A 244 -6.39 2.07 -5.39
N ASN A 245 -6.21 0.81 -5.81
CA ASN A 245 -7.29 -0.02 -6.33
C ASN A 245 -7.95 -0.79 -5.18
N GLY A 246 -9.28 -0.86 -5.14
CA GLY A 246 -10.01 -1.47 -4.04
C GLY A 246 -10.18 -0.56 -2.82
N PHE A 247 -10.14 -1.11 -1.61
CA PHE A 247 -10.36 -0.39 -0.33
C PHE A 247 -11.56 0.56 -0.35
N TRP A 248 -12.68 0.08 -0.88
CA TRP A 248 -13.79 0.96 -1.23
C TRP A 248 -14.47 1.65 -0.04
N ARG A 249 -14.46 1.02 1.14
CA ARG A 249 -14.92 1.58 2.43
C ARG A 249 -16.25 2.34 2.30
N ASP A 250 -17.21 1.77 1.57
CA ASP A 250 -18.47 2.39 1.15
C ASP A 250 -19.25 3.10 2.27
N LYS A 251 -19.35 2.44 3.43
CA LYS A 251 -20.04 3.00 4.59
C LYS A 251 -19.34 4.24 5.15
N SER A 252 -18.01 4.25 5.17
CA SER A 252 -17.22 5.39 5.67
C SER A 252 -17.34 6.59 4.72
N TRP A 253 -17.27 6.37 3.41
CA TRP A 253 -17.50 7.41 2.41
C TRP A 253 -18.91 7.97 2.48
N THR A 254 -19.91 7.10 2.52
CA THR A 254 -21.32 7.50 2.65
C THR A 254 -21.50 8.36 3.89
N ARG A 255 -20.96 7.92 5.03
CA ARG A 255 -21.08 8.66 6.28
C ARG A 255 -20.39 10.02 6.25
N LEU A 256 -19.20 10.09 5.66
CA LEU A 256 -18.48 11.35 5.48
C LEU A 256 -19.31 12.34 4.66
N LEU A 257 -19.92 11.88 3.56
CA LEU A 257 -20.77 12.72 2.71
C LEU A 257 -22.09 13.14 3.40
N GLU A 258 -22.68 12.30 4.26
CA GLU A 258 -23.85 12.71 5.07
C GLU A 258 -23.51 13.82 6.07
N ARG A 259 -22.35 13.71 6.71
CA ARG A 259 -21.85 14.75 7.61
C ARG A 259 -21.51 16.02 6.85
N ALA A 260 -20.89 15.90 5.68
CA ALA A 260 -20.59 17.03 4.79
C ALA A 260 -21.85 17.74 4.30
N GLU A 261 -22.93 17.01 4.00
CA GLU A 261 -24.24 17.58 3.65
C GLU A 261 -24.79 18.43 4.80
N SER A 262 -24.72 17.92 6.03
CA SER A 262 -25.16 18.64 7.23
C SER A 262 -24.33 19.91 7.49
N ALA A 263 -23.03 19.87 7.16
CA ALA A 263 -22.10 20.98 7.31
C ALA A 263 -22.04 21.94 6.10
N GLY A 264 -22.83 21.70 5.04
CA GLY A 264 -22.81 22.52 3.83
C GLY A 264 -21.57 22.37 2.94
N LEU A 265 -20.81 21.27 3.10
CA LEU A 265 -19.58 20.97 2.36
C LEU A 265 -19.79 20.02 1.17
N LEU A 266 -20.99 19.46 1.01
CA LEU A 266 -21.26 18.38 0.05
C LEU A 266 -20.93 18.76 -1.40
N ASP A 267 -21.25 19.98 -1.82
CA ASP A 267 -21.03 20.40 -3.21
C ASP A 267 -19.55 20.51 -3.53
N ALA A 268 -18.76 21.16 -2.66
CA ALA A 268 -17.31 21.23 -2.79
C ALA A 268 -16.65 19.85 -2.81
N MET A 269 -17.12 18.91 -1.97
CA MET A 269 -16.62 17.53 -2.01
C MET A 269 -16.97 16.82 -3.32
N PHE A 270 -18.16 17.02 -3.87
CA PHE A 270 -18.52 16.42 -5.16
C PHE A 270 -17.79 17.05 -6.34
N GLU A 271 -17.43 18.34 -6.28
CA GLU A 271 -16.52 18.98 -7.24
C GLU A 271 -15.14 18.31 -7.19
N GLY A 272 -14.61 18.05 -5.98
CA GLY A 272 -13.37 17.30 -5.79
C GLY A 272 -13.44 15.87 -6.34
N ILE A 273 -14.54 15.16 -6.08
CA ILE A 273 -14.77 13.81 -6.62
C ILE A 273 -14.80 13.86 -8.16
N ASP A 274 -15.58 14.76 -8.77
CA ASP A 274 -15.72 14.85 -10.23
C ASP A 274 -14.38 15.10 -10.94
N ALA A 275 -13.52 15.92 -10.32
CA ALA A 275 -12.22 16.29 -10.86
C ALA A 275 -11.28 15.09 -11.02
N VAL A 276 -11.39 14.06 -10.16
CA VAL A 276 -10.45 12.93 -10.13
C VAL A 276 -11.09 11.55 -10.30
N SER A 277 -12.42 11.44 -10.37
CA SER A 277 -13.10 10.15 -10.38
C SER A 277 -12.74 9.28 -11.59
N ASP A 278 -12.25 9.85 -12.69
CA ASP A 278 -11.75 9.09 -13.85
C ASP A 278 -10.45 8.35 -13.55
N GLY A 279 -9.64 8.81 -12.57
CA GLY A 279 -8.47 8.08 -12.06
C GLY A 279 -8.81 7.03 -11.00
N ILE A 280 -10.07 6.99 -10.53
CA ILE A 280 -10.54 6.05 -9.50
C ILE A 280 -11.42 4.95 -10.10
N LEU A 281 -12.30 5.31 -11.04
CA LEU A 281 -13.28 4.42 -11.64
C LEU A 281 -12.73 3.85 -12.94
N GLU A 282 -12.77 2.52 -13.10
CA GLU A 282 -12.54 1.87 -14.38
C GLU A 282 -13.87 1.65 -15.10
N ASN A 283 -14.95 1.46 -14.34
CA ASN A 283 -16.29 1.17 -14.85
C ASN A 283 -17.39 1.73 -13.92
N LEU A 284 -18.62 1.87 -14.43
CA LEU A 284 -19.74 2.41 -13.63
C LEU A 284 -20.14 1.52 -12.44
N THR A 285 -19.75 0.24 -12.41
CA THR A 285 -20.05 -0.62 -11.26
C THR A 285 -19.15 -0.31 -10.06
N ASP A 286 -17.99 0.31 -10.29
CA ASP A 286 -17.10 0.78 -9.23
C ASP A 286 -17.74 1.87 -8.37
N VAL A 287 -18.69 2.64 -8.92
CA VAL A 287 -19.47 3.63 -8.14
C VAL A 287 -20.24 2.95 -7.01
N ARG A 288 -20.82 1.77 -7.27
CA ARG A 288 -21.51 1.00 -6.24
C ARG A 288 -20.54 0.46 -5.21
N ASN A 289 -19.37 0.02 -5.64
CA ASN A 289 -18.34 -0.44 -4.71
C ASN A 289 -17.91 0.71 -3.80
N TRP A 290 -17.72 1.91 -4.36
CA TRP A 290 -17.22 3.10 -3.65
C TRP A 290 -18.23 3.78 -2.75
N LEU A 291 -19.45 4.05 -3.24
CA LEU A 291 -20.46 4.85 -2.52
C LEU A 291 -21.74 4.06 -2.19
N GLY A 292 -21.71 2.74 -2.36
CA GLY A 292 -22.85 1.87 -2.11
C GLY A 292 -24.03 2.09 -3.06
N GLU A 293 -25.24 1.82 -2.57
CA GLU A 293 -26.49 2.10 -3.28
C GLU A 293 -27.21 3.26 -2.58
N GLY A 294 -27.24 4.44 -3.19
CA GLY A 294 -27.81 5.61 -2.52
C GLY A 294 -27.80 6.88 -3.33
N ARG A 295 -28.16 7.99 -2.68
CA ARG A 295 -28.22 9.33 -3.31
C ARG A 295 -26.85 9.81 -3.79
N PHE A 296 -25.78 9.50 -3.06
CA PHE A 296 -24.42 9.90 -3.43
C PHE A 296 -23.92 9.12 -4.64
N ALA A 297 -24.16 7.80 -4.71
CA ALA A 297 -23.88 6.99 -5.89
C ALA A 297 -24.64 7.52 -7.13
N LYS A 298 -25.93 7.86 -6.99
CA LYS A 298 -26.71 8.47 -8.08
C LYS A 298 -26.15 9.82 -8.52
N ARG A 299 -25.70 10.65 -7.57
CA ARG A 299 -25.06 11.94 -7.86
C ARG A 299 -23.76 11.75 -8.63
N LEU A 300 -22.90 10.82 -8.22
CA LEU A 300 -21.67 10.50 -8.94
C LEU A 300 -21.97 9.96 -10.36
N LEU A 301 -22.93 9.04 -10.50
CA LEU A 301 -23.34 8.54 -11.82
C LEU A 301 -23.83 9.65 -12.77
N SER A 302 -24.37 10.75 -12.24
CA SER A 302 -24.83 11.87 -13.07
C SER A 302 -23.69 12.62 -13.79
N PHE A 303 -22.45 12.46 -13.32
CA PHE A 303 -21.25 12.97 -14.00
C PHE A 303 -20.80 12.10 -15.19
N TYR A 304 -21.43 10.94 -15.38
CA TYR A 304 -21.12 9.98 -16.43
C TYR A 304 -22.28 9.73 -17.40
N PRO A 305 -22.94 10.77 -17.94
CA PRO A 305 -24.17 10.59 -18.72
C PRO A 305 -23.92 9.80 -20.02
N ARG A 306 -22.73 9.92 -20.63
CA ARG A 306 -22.40 9.22 -21.88
C ARG A 306 -22.10 7.75 -21.64
N ASP A 307 -21.23 7.45 -20.68
CA ASP A 307 -20.94 6.08 -20.24
C ASP A 307 -22.24 5.36 -19.87
N TYR A 308 -23.09 6.01 -19.07
CA TYR A 308 -24.38 5.45 -18.66
C TYR A 308 -25.28 5.17 -19.87
N ASN A 309 -25.48 6.15 -20.75
CA ASN A 309 -26.37 6.01 -21.91
C ASN A 309 -25.88 4.92 -22.88
N VAL A 310 -24.57 4.85 -23.15
CA VAL A 310 -24.00 3.81 -24.02
C VAL A 310 -24.24 2.43 -23.44
N LEU A 311 -23.93 2.22 -22.15
CA LEU A 311 -24.08 0.92 -21.51
C LEU A 311 -25.55 0.50 -21.36
N VAL A 312 -26.46 1.43 -21.07
CA VAL A 312 -27.89 1.15 -21.02
C VAL A 312 -28.43 0.78 -22.40
N ASN A 313 -28.12 1.58 -23.43
CA ASN A 313 -28.57 1.31 -24.79
C ASN A 313 -28.03 -0.02 -25.31
N LEU A 314 -26.75 -0.32 -25.06
CA LEU A 314 -26.15 -1.60 -25.42
C LEU A 314 -26.88 -2.77 -24.76
N ARG A 315 -27.12 -2.72 -23.44
CA ARG A 315 -27.83 -3.80 -22.73
C ARG A 315 -29.28 -3.96 -23.18
N LEU A 316 -30.01 -2.86 -23.42
CA LEU A 316 -31.38 -2.92 -23.91
C LEU A 316 -31.45 -3.56 -25.29
N PHE A 317 -30.52 -3.18 -26.16
CA PHE A 317 -30.44 -3.71 -27.51
C PHE A 317 -30.06 -5.20 -27.50
N GLU A 318 -29.08 -5.60 -26.70
CA GLU A 318 -28.71 -7.01 -26.50
C GLU A 318 -29.87 -7.86 -25.98
N ARG A 319 -30.64 -7.35 -25.00
CA ARG A 319 -31.83 -8.05 -24.49
C ARG A 319 -32.90 -8.21 -25.56
N ALA A 320 -33.14 -7.17 -26.37
CA ALA A 320 -34.09 -7.24 -27.47
C ALA A 320 -33.63 -8.26 -28.53
N ALA A 321 -32.34 -8.24 -28.89
CA ALA A 321 -31.73 -9.20 -29.81
C ALA A 321 -31.87 -10.64 -29.31
N ASN A 322 -31.52 -10.92 -28.05
CA ASN A 322 -31.65 -12.25 -27.47
C ASN A 322 -33.12 -12.72 -27.40
N SER A 323 -34.05 -11.81 -27.06
CA SER A 323 -35.49 -12.15 -27.03
C SER A 323 -36.03 -12.54 -28.41
N LEU A 324 -35.50 -11.94 -29.49
CA LEU A 324 -35.85 -12.30 -30.87
C LEU A 324 -35.30 -13.67 -31.28
N LEU A 325 -34.12 -14.05 -30.78
CA LEU A 325 -33.53 -15.37 -31.03
C LEU A 325 -34.23 -16.49 -30.22
N ASP A 326 -34.65 -16.18 -28.99
CA ASP A 326 -35.31 -17.14 -28.08
C ASP A 326 -36.81 -17.33 -28.40
N SER A 327 -37.39 -16.45 -29.22
CA SER A 327 -38.79 -16.49 -29.67
C SER A 327 -39.06 -17.73 -30.53
N LYS A 328 -39.35 -18.86 -29.89
CA LYS A 328 -39.87 -20.09 -30.53
C LYS A 328 -41.29 -19.94 -31.10
N ALA A 329 -41.95 -18.80 -30.86
CA ALA A 329 -43.39 -18.61 -31.09
C ALA A 329 -43.74 -17.80 -32.34
N SER A 330 -42.77 -17.28 -33.10
CA SER A 330 -43.03 -16.56 -34.35
C SER A 330 -42.66 -17.40 -35.57
N ASP A 331 -43.58 -17.55 -36.52
CA ASP A 331 -43.41 -18.18 -37.86
C ASP A 331 -42.32 -17.54 -38.74
N ARG A 332 -41.54 -16.60 -38.21
CA ARG A 332 -40.38 -15.97 -38.83
C ARG A 332 -39.16 -16.28 -37.99
N SER A 333 -38.34 -17.22 -38.44
CA SER A 333 -36.99 -17.41 -37.89
C SER A 333 -36.17 -16.14 -38.16
N VAL A 334 -35.70 -15.46 -37.12
CA VAL A 334 -34.76 -14.36 -37.27
C VAL A 334 -33.40 -14.95 -37.62
N ASP A 335 -32.80 -14.48 -38.72
CA ASP A 335 -31.46 -14.87 -39.14
C ASP A 335 -30.41 -14.36 -38.13
N PRO A 336 -29.66 -15.25 -37.44
CA PRO A 336 -28.63 -14.85 -36.49
C PRO A 336 -27.54 -13.97 -37.11
N ASP A 337 -27.18 -14.21 -38.36
CA ASP A 337 -26.12 -13.43 -39.04
C ASP A 337 -26.60 -12.02 -39.38
N GLY A 338 -27.85 -11.88 -39.83
CA GLY A 338 -28.52 -10.60 -40.01
C GLY A 338 -28.64 -9.81 -38.71
N LEU A 339 -28.98 -10.46 -37.60
CA LEU A 339 -29.05 -9.80 -36.29
C LEU A 339 -27.66 -9.36 -35.80
N ALA A 340 -26.63 -10.19 -35.99
CA ALA A 340 -25.24 -9.83 -35.69
C ALA A 340 -24.77 -8.63 -36.54
N ALA A 341 -25.16 -8.55 -37.81
CA ALA A 341 -24.88 -7.39 -38.66
C ALA A 341 -25.54 -6.11 -38.13
N VAL A 342 -26.81 -6.18 -37.70
CA VAL A 342 -27.52 -5.05 -37.09
C VAL A 342 -26.83 -4.61 -35.79
N MET A 343 -26.40 -5.56 -34.94
CA MET A 343 -25.63 -5.26 -33.73
C MET A 343 -24.34 -4.50 -34.05
N ARG A 344 -23.59 -4.94 -35.07
CA ARG A 344 -22.36 -4.26 -35.49
C ARG A 344 -22.62 -2.83 -35.98
N ILE A 345 -23.69 -2.61 -36.73
CA ILE A 345 -24.11 -1.26 -37.16
C ILE A 345 -24.45 -0.39 -35.94
N PHE A 346 -25.20 -0.92 -34.98
CA PHE A 346 -25.53 -0.22 -33.74
C PHE A 346 -24.28 0.15 -32.93
N ILE A 347 -23.33 -0.78 -32.78
CA ILE A 347 -22.05 -0.50 -32.12
C ILE A 347 -21.27 0.56 -32.89
N GLY A 348 -21.25 0.49 -34.23
CA GLY A 348 -20.64 1.50 -35.10
C GLY A 348 -21.19 2.91 -34.89
N ASP A 349 -22.52 3.05 -34.82
CA ASP A 349 -23.20 4.31 -34.49
C ASP A 349 -22.78 4.85 -33.12
N LYS A 350 -22.66 3.98 -32.11
CA LYS A 350 -22.22 4.38 -30.77
C LYS A 350 -20.75 4.83 -30.78
N VAL A 351 -19.87 4.14 -31.49
CA VAL A 351 -18.46 4.53 -31.63
C VAL A 351 -18.34 5.88 -32.31
N GLU A 352 -19.08 6.13 -33.40
CA GLU A 352 -19.08 7.43 -34.08
C GLU A 352 -19.55 8.57 -33.16
N GLN A 353 -20.60 8.35 -32.37
CA GLN A 353 -21.07 9.32 -31.37
C GLN A 353 -20.01 9.60 -30.29
N LEU A 354 -19.28 8.56 -29.87
CA LEU A 354 -18.23 8.66 -28.86
C LEU A 354 -16.94 9.30 -29.39
N GLU A 355 -16.59 9.13 -30.65
CA GLU A 355 -15.47 9.84 -31.27
C GLU A 355 -15.72 11.35 -31.31
N ALA A 356 -16.96 11.78 -31.54
CA ALA A 356 -17.33 13.19 -31.48
C ALA A 356 -17.37 13.74 -30.05
N LYS A 357 -17.81 12.93 -29.09
CA LYS A 357 -17.92 13.28 -27.67
C LYS A 357 -17.57 12.09 -26.77
N PRO A 358 -16.29 11.95 -26.38
CA PRO A 358 -15.82 10.78 -25.66
C PRO A 358 -16.56 10.53 -24.35
N CYS A 359 -16.70 9.24 -24.01
CA CYS A 359 -17.02 8.78 -22.67
C CYS A 359 -15.77 8.86 -21.78
N ARG A 360 -15.95 8.85 -20.47
CA ARG A 360 -14.85 9.09 -19.53
C ARG A 360 -14.10 7.81 -19.16
N LEU A 361 -14.80 6.67 -19.10
CA LEU A 361 -14.29 5.43 -18.53
C LEU A 361 -13.80 4.45 -19.60
N CYS A 362 -12.67 3.79 -19.34
CA CYS A 362 -12.14 2.73 -20.19
C CYS A 362 -13.07 1.52 -20.26
N GLY A 363 -13.78 1.19 -19.16
CA GLY A 363 -14.71 0.07 -19.09
C GLY A 363 -15.92 0.19 -20.04
N THR A 364 -16.29 1.41 -20.45
CA THR A 364 -17.33 1.63 -21.48
C THR A 364 -16.86 1.10 -22.84
N TRP A 365 -15.60 1.34 -23.20
CA TRP A 365 -15.00 0.83 -24.43
C TRP A 365 -14.76 -0.69 -24.38
N ASP A 366 -14.41 -1.22 -23.21
CA ASP A 366 -14.29 -2.68 -23.01
C ASP A 366 -15.63 -3.38 -23.23
N ALA A 367 -16.73 -2.80 -22.76
CA ALA A 367 -18.08 -3.34 -22.99
C ALA A 367 -18.45 -3.36 -24.48
N LEU A 368 -18.12 -2.30 -25.23
CA LEU A 368 -18.31 -2.25 -26.68
C LEU A 368 -17.46 -3.31 -27.41
N THR A 369 -16.20 -3.48 -27.00
CA THR A 369 -15.31 -4.51 -27.55
C THR A 369 -15.89 -5.91 -27.34
N GLN A 370 -16.32 -6.21 -26.11
CA GLN A 370 -16.91 -7.50 -25.77
C GLN A 370 -18.22 -7.76 -26.51
N ALA A 371 -19.06 -6.73 -26.68
CA ALA A 371 -20.29 -6.85 -27.47
C ALA A 371 -19.97 -7.10 -28.95
N LEU A 372 -19.01 -6.38 -29.53
CA LEU A 372 -18.60 -6.55 -30.93
C LEU A 372 -18.06 -7.96 -31.21
N ARG A 373 -17.18 -8.47 -30.34
CA ARG A 373 -16.60 -9.81 -30.46
C ARG A 373 -17.64 -10.92 -30.37
N ARG A 374 -18.67 -10.76 -29.53
CA ARG A 374 -19.81 -11.69 -29.46
C ARG A 374 -20.61 -11.77 -30.76
N GLN A 375 -20.48 -10.77 -31.63
CA GLN A 375 -21.16 -10.68 -32.93
C GLN A 375 -20.22 -10.97 -34.10
N GLY A 376 -19.13 -11.72 -33.88
CA GLY A 376 -18.18 -12.12 -34.94
C GLY A 376 -17.07 -11.11 -35.23
N GLY A 377 -17.02 -9.98 -34.50
CA GLY A 377 -15.95 -9.00 -34.62
C GLY A 377 -16.04 -8.11 -35.86
N ASP A 378 -15.20 -7.07 -35.89
CA ASP A 378 -14.92 -6.21 -37.04
C ASP A 378 -13.59 -5.50 -36.77
N ALA A 379 -12.55 -5.85 -37.53
CA ALA A 379 -11.19 -5.36 -37.26
C ALA A 379 -11.06 -3.83 -37.36
N ALA A 380 -11.81 -3.20 -38.27
CA ALA A 380 -11.77 -1.74 -38.43
C ALA A 380 -12.47 -1.05 -37.26
N LEU A 381 -13.60 -1.59 -36.82
CA LEU A 381 -14.33 -1.06 -35.68
C LEU A 381 -13.61 -1.34 -34.35
N GLU A 382 -12.97 -2.49 -34.19
CA GLU A 382 -12.13 -2.81 -33.02
C GLU A 382 -10.97 -1.83 -32.88
N ALA A 383 -10.30 -1.44 -33.97
CA ALA A 383 -9.23 -0.46 -33.94
C ALA A 383 -9.71 0.92 -33.45
N ARG A 384 -10.92 1.34 -33.86
CA ARG A 384 -11.54 2.61 -33.41
C ARG A 384 -11.90 2.57 -31.92
N ILE A 385 -12.52 1.48 -31.47
CA ILE A 385 -12.84 1.26 -30.05
C ILE A 385 -11.56 1.27 -29.21
N TYR A 386 -10.50 0.61 -29.69
CA TYR A 386 -9.21 0.57 -29.01
C TYR A 386 -8.58 1.97 -28.87
N ALA A 387 -8.61 2.79 -29.91
CA ALA A 387 -8.11 4.17 -29.83
C ALA A 387 -8.87 5.00 -28.77
N GLY A 388 -10.19 4.86 -28.69
CA GLY A 388 -11.00 5.51 -27.65
C GLY A 388 -10.67 5.00 -26.25
N ARG A 389 -10.45 3.69 -26.11
CA ARG A 389 -10.05 3.04 -24.85
C ARG A 389 -8.70 3.56 -24.36
N GLU A 390 -7.69 3.62 -25.23
CA GLU A 390 -6.35 4.11 -24.88
C GLU A 390 -6.39 5.56 -24.41
N ALA A 391 -7.16 6.43 -25.07
CA ALA A 391 -7.32 7.81 -24.63
C ALA A 391 -8.02 7.95 -23.26
N ALA A 392 -8.95 7.05 -22.93
CA ALA A 392 -9.57 6.99 -21.60
C ALA A 392 -8.59 6.46 -20.54
N LEU A 393 -7.79 5.44 -20.90
CA LEU A 393 -6.78 4.86 -20.01
C LEU A 393 -5.62 5.83 -19.73
N GLU A 394 -5.18 6.60 -20.72
CA GLU A 394 -4.16 7.63 -20.54
C GLU A 394 -4.63 8.71 -19.55
N ARG A 395 -5.89 9.15 -19.66
CA ARG A 395 -6.51 10.07 -18.69
C ARG A 395 -6.59 9.46 -17.29
N HIS A 396 -7.02 8.20 -17.20
CA HIS A 396 -7.09 7.47 -15.94
C HIS A 396 -5.72 7.43 -15.25
N ASN A 397 -4.69 7.02 -15.99
CA ASN A 397 -3.31 6.95 -15.48
C ASN A 397 -2.77 8.33 -15.10
N LEU A 398 -2.99 9.36 -15.92
CA LEU A 398 -2.55 10.73 -15.61
C LEU A 398 -3.14 11.24 -14.30
N LEU A 399 -4.43 11.01 -14.06
CA LEU A 399 -5.08 11.39 -12.80
C LEU A 399 -4.57 10.54 -11.65
N ARG A 400 -4.47 9.22 -11.85
CA ARG A 400 -3.94 8.29 -10.84
C ARG A 400 -2.52 8.67 -10.42
N ASP A 401 -1.65 9.01 -11.37
CA ASP A 401 -0.27 9.42 -11.11
C ASP A 401 -0.15 10.82 -10.48
N SER A 402 -1.24 11.61 -10.50
CA SER A 402 -1.30 12.92 -9.83
C SER A 402 -1.64 12.85 -8.35
N HIS A 403 -1.90 11.65 -7.80
CA HIS A 403 -2.16 11.51 -6.36
C HIS A 403 -0.95 11.97 -5.55
N SER A 404 -1.22 12.63 -4.42
CA SER A 404 -0.22 12.92 -3.41
C SER A 404 -0.37 11.91 -2.28
N ASP A 405 0.63 11.07 -2.07
CA ASP A 405 0.69 10.25 -0.86
C ASP A 405 1.11 11.16 0.32
N VAL A 406 0.51 10.95 1.49
CA VAL A 406 0.92 11.60 2.74
C VAL A 406 2.38 11.29 3.09
N SER A 407 2.98 10.27 2.45
CA SER A 407 4.37 9.86 2.62
C SER A 407 5.36 10.45 1.60
N THR A 408 4.90 11.03 0.48
CA THR A 408 5.76 11.36 -0.68
C THR A 408 6.93 12.30 -0.32
N ASP A 409 6.70 13.24 0.59
CA ASP A 409 7.69 14.28 0.97
C ASP A 409 8.29 14.05 2.35
N ILE A 410 8.15 12.86 2.94
CA ILE A 410 8.75 12.56 4.24
C ILE A 410 10.24 12.26 4.06
N PRO A 411 11.16 13.07 4.61
CA PRO A 411 12.58 12.80 4.53
C PRO A 411 12.97 11.63 5.45
N LEU A 412 13.91 10.81 4.99
CA LEU A 412 14.63 9.85 5.83
C LEU A 412 15.79 10.57 6.55
N ASP A 413 15.46 11.46 7.47
CA ASP A 413 16.46 12.29 8.17
C ASP A 413 17.53 11.43 8.86
N GLY A 414 18.80 11.78 8.64
CA GLY A 414 19.95 11.08 9.21
C GLY A 414 20.21 9.67 8.66
N TRP A 415 19.40 9.19 7.71
CA TRP A 415 19.56 7.88 7.09
C TRP A 415 20.81 7.79 6.22
N VAL A 416 21.54 6.69 6.35
CA VAL A 416 22.79 6.45 5.63
C VAL A 416 22.61 5.29 4.65
N PHE A 417 22.85 5.57 3.37
CA PHE A 417 23.00 4.54 2.34
C PHE A 417 24.49 4.26 2.14
N GLN A 418 24.91 3.00 2.27
CA GLN A 418 26.32 2.64 2.10
C GLN A 418 26.75 2.54 0.62
N ILE A 419 25.81 2.60 -0.32
CA ILE A 419 26.10 2.51 -1.76
C ILE A 419 27.09 3.61 -2.12
N ALA A 420 28.26 3.22 -2.62
CA ALA A 420 29.20 4.19 -3.16
C ALA A 420 28.51 4.96 -4.31
N GLU A 421 28.57 6.29 -4.29
CA GLU A 421 28.22 7.07 -5.49
C GLU A 421 28.94 6.43 -6.70
N PRO A 422 28.30 6.35 -7.88
CA PRO A 422 28.96 5.84 -9.06
C PRO A 422 30.06 6.83 -9.47
N SER A 423 31.24 6.69 -8.85
CA SER A 423 32.47 7.25 -9.35
C SER A 423 32.76 6.56 -10.67
N GLN A 424 32.55 7.29 -11.77
CA GLN A 424 33.15 7.14 -13.08
C GLN A 424 33.96 5.85 -13.27
N VAL A 425 33.33 4.85 -13.90
CA VAL A 425 34.03 3.74 -14.58
C VAL A 425 33.75 3.85 -16.07
#